data_AF-A0A2P4SAH0-F1
#
_entry.id   AF-A0A2P4SAH0-F1
#
_cell.length_a   1.000
_cell.length_b   1.000
_cell.length_c   1.000
_cell.angle_alpha   90.00
_cell.angle_beta   90.00
_cell.angle_gamma   90.00
#
_symmetry.space_group_name_H-M   'P 1'
#
loop_
_entity.id
_entity.type
_entity.pdbx_description
1 polymer ?
#
loop_
_entity_poly.entity_id
_entity_poly.type
_entity_poly.pdbx_seq_one_letter_code
_entity_poly.pdbx_strand_id
1 'polypeptide(L)'
;ARNGRCQVLYKTDLSKEECCKSGRLTTSWTEEDVNDNTLFKWMIFNGGAPNCIPCKETCENVDCGPGKKCKMNKKNKPRCVCAPDCSNITWKGPVCGLDGKTYRNECALLKARCKEQPELEVQYQGKCK
;
A
#
# COMPACT_ATOMS: atom_id res chain seq x y z
N ALA A 1 -9.58 1.20 -6.05
CA ALA A 1 -10.26 0.62 -7.22
C ALA A 1 -9.33 -0.26 -8.07
N ARG A 2 -9.52 -1.60 -8.11
CA ARG A 2 -8.83 -2.49 -9.07
C ARG A 2 -9.53 -2.54 -10.44
N ASN A 3 -10.82 -2.23 -10.48
CA ASN A 3 -11.72 -2.27 -11.64
C ASN A 3 -12.47 -0.92 -11.86
N GLY A 4 -11.95 0.19 -11.32
CA GLY A 4 -12.65 1.48 -11.35
C GLY A 4 -13.83 1.59 -10.37
N ARG A 5 -14.07 0.57 -9.52
CA ARG A 5 -15.12 0.58 -8.49
C ARG A 5 -14.57 0.75 -7.08
N CYS A 6 -15.41 1.32 -6.23
CA CYS A 6 -15.15 1.50 -4.81
C CYS A 6 -15.58 0.23 -4.08
N GLN A 7 -14.71 -0.25 -3.21
CA GLN A 7 -14.87 -1.50 -2.49
C GLN A 7 -14.50 -1.23 -1.03
N VAL A 8 -15.07 -2.01 -0.11
CA VAL A 8 -14.97 -1.83 1.34
C VAL A 8 -15.55 -0.47 1.78
N LEU A 9 -16.81 -0.49 2.20
CA LEU A 9 -17.46 0.70 2.77
C LEU A 9 -16.74 1.09 4.06
N TYR A 10 -16.42 2.38 4.21
CA TYR A 10 -15.79 2.92 5.41
C TYR A 10 -16.76 3.79 6.23
N LYS A 11 -17.42 4.75 5.58
CA LYS A 11 -18.43 5.65 6.16
C LYS A 11 -19.42 6.09 5.08
N THR A 12 -20.62 6.46 5.49
CA THR A 12 -21.68 7.09 4.68
C THR A 12 -21.86 8.55 5.08
N ASP A 13 -22.68 9.30 4.32
CA ASP A 13 -23.09 10.67 4.66
C ASP A 13 -21.89 11.62 4.86
N LEU A 14 -20.92 11.55 3.94
CA LEU A 14 -19.71 12.36 3.96
C LEU A 14 -19.50 13.11 2.65
N SER A 15 -19.06 14.37 2.77
CA SER A 15 -18.55 15.09 1.62
C SER A 15 -17.25 14.47 1.10
N LYS A 16 -16.90 14.80 -0.13
CA LYS A 16 -15.62 14.39 -0.73
C LYS A 16 -14.44 14.91 0.08
N GLU A 17 -14.51 16.14 0.56
CA GLU A 17 -13.46 16.77 1.38
C GLU A 17 -13.26 16.03 2.69
N GLU A 18 -14.35 15.65 3.36
CA GLU A 18 -14.32 14.90 4.62
C GLU A 18 -13.74 13.51 4.43
N CYS A 19 -14.17 12.79 3.39
CA CYS A 19 -13.64 11.49 3.01
C CYS A 19 -12.14 11.56 2.70
N CYS A 20 -11.73 12.58 1.94
CA CYS A 20 -10.38 12.70 1.40
C CYS A 20 -9.39 13.48 2.30
N LYS A 21 -9.81 13.91 3.49
CA LYS A 21 -8.99 14.65 4.46
C LYS A 21 -7.76 13.87 4.95
N SER A 22 -7.85 12.54 4.99
CA SER A 22 -6.72 11.70 5.40
C SER A 22 -5.64 11.58 4.31
N GLY A 23 -4.39 11.32 4.73
CA GLY A 23 -3.27 11.01 3.83
C GLY A 23 -3.32 9.59 3.24
N ARG A 24 -4.36 8.80 3.51
CA ARG A 24 -4.45 7.39 3.13
C ARG A 24 -4.60 7.25 1.62
N LEU A 25 -3.59 6.63 1.00
CA LEU A 25 -3.47 6.49 -0.46
C LEU A 25 -4.68 5.81 -1.14
N THR A 26 -5.26 4.78 -0.51
CA THR A 26 -6.28 3.94 -1.17
C THR A 26 -7.70 4.41 -0.95
N THR A 27 -7.91 5.48 -0.18
CA THR A 27 -9.23 6.04 0.07
C THR A 27 -9.83 6.55 -1.23
N SER A 28 -11.11 6.29 -1.43
CA SER A 28 -11.85 6.72 -2.61
C SER A 28 -13.27 7.05 -2.16
N TRP A 29 -13.93 7.89 -2.94
CA TRP A 29 -15.25 8.44 -2.64
C TRP A 29 -16.20 8.18 -3.82
N THR A 30 -17.49 8.13 -3.55
CA THR A 30 -18.57 8.07 -4.54
C THR A 30 -19.63 9.07 -4.12
N GLU A 31 -20.28 9.70 -5.09
CA GLU A 31 -21.19 10.83 -4.87
C GLU A 31 -22.62 10.39 -4.53
N GLU A 32 -23.01 9.19 -4.97
CA GLU A 32 -24.39 8.73 -4.82
C GLU A 32 -24.63 8.18 -3.39
N ASP A 33 -25.43 8.93 -2.62
CA ASP A 33 -26.05 8.41 -1.40
C ASP A 33 -27.22 7.50 -1.77
N VAL A 34 -27.04 6.20 -1.57
CA VAL A 34 -28.03 5.17 -1.89
C VAL A 34 -28.43 4.40 -0.65
N ASN A 35 -29.64 3.83 -0.65
CA ASN A 35 -30.08 2.95 0.42
C ASN A 35 -29.25 1.65 0.50
N ASP A 36 -29.34 0.98 1.65
CA ASP A 36 -28.57 -0.23 1.96
C ASP A 36 -28.76 -1.35 0.94
N ASN A 37 -29.97 -1.51 0.40
CA ASN A 37 -30.26 -2.55 -0.60
C ASN A 37 -29.50 -2.32 -1.91
N THR A 38 -29.46 -1.06 -2.37
CA THR A 38 -28.70 -0.68 -3.58
C THR A 38 -27.20 -0.80 -3.34
N LEU A 39 -26.71 -0.33 -2.19
CA LEU A 39 -25.31 -0.45 -1.82
C LEU A 39 -24.87 -1.91 -1.74
N PHE A 40 -25.66 -2.76 -1.08
CA PHE A 40 -25.45 -4.19 -1.01
C PHE A 40 -25.40 -4.82 -2.41
N LYS A 41 -26.36 -4.47 -3.27
CA LYS A 41 -26.41 -4.97 -4.65
C LYS A 41 -25.12 -4.66 -5.41
N TRP A 42 -24.63 -3.43 -5.31
CA TRP A 42 -23.39 -3.03 -5.98
C TRP A 42 -22.18 -3.76 -5.44
N MET A 43 -22.06 -3.84 -4.11
CA MET A 43 -20.91 -4.43 -3.44
C MET A 43 -20.80 -5.93 -3.70
N ILE A 44 -21.92 -6.65 -3.69
CA ILE A 44 -21.94 -8.11 -3.81
C ILE A 44 -22.03 -8.57 -5.26
N PHE A 45 -22.95 -8.00 -6.05
CA PHE A 45 -23.23 -8.52 -7.39
C PHE A 45 -22.52 -7.77 -8.51
N ASN A 46 -22.17 -6.50 -8.30
CA ASN A 46 -21.55 -5.68 -9.34
C ASN A 46 -20.05 -5.42 -9.10
N GLY A 47 -19.44 -6.03 -8.09
CA GLY A 47 -18.02 -5.91 -7.81
C GLY A 47 -17.58 -4.53 -7.28
N GLY A 48 -18.52 -3.77 -6.70
CA GLY A 48 -18.29 -2.49 -6.02
C GLY A 48 -19.23 -1.37 -6.46
N ALA A 49 -19.21 -0.28 -5.69
CA ALA A 49 -19.92 0.96 -6.01
C ALA A 49 -19.33 1.61 -7.29
N PRO A 50 -20.18 2.11 -8.20
CA PRO A 50 -19.76 2.78 -9.42
C PRO A 50 -19.16 4.16 -9.14
N ASN A 51 -18.69 4.82 -10.20
CA ASN A 51 -18.22 6.22 -10.17
C ASN A 51 -17.18 6.49 -9.06
N CYS A 52 -16.23 5.58 -8.88
CA CYS A 52 -15.29 5.64 -7.78
C CYS A 52 -14.17 6.65 -8.04
N ILE A 53 -14.14 7.71 -7.25
CA ILE A 53 -13.20 8.81 -7.36
C ILE A 53 -12.07 8.60 -6.33
N PRO A 54 -10.82 8.37 -6.75
CA PRO A 54 -9.71 8.25 -5.81
C PRO A 54 -9.44 9.60 -5.12
N CYS A 55 -9.21 9.57 -3.81
CA CYS A 55 -8.89 10.79 -3.06
C CYS A 55 -7.50 11.36 -3.35
N LYS A 56 -6.61 10.53 -3.91
CA LYS A 56 -5.22 10.87 -4.19
C LYS A 56 -4.89 10.46 -5.63
N GLU A 57 -4.73 11.46 -6.50
CA GLU A 57 -4.32 11.27 -7.90
C GLU A 57 -2.81 11.40 -8.10
N THR A 58 -2.13 12.08 -7.17
CA THR A 58 -0.69 12.27 -7.15
C THR A 58 -0.11 11.79 -5.81
N CYS A 59 1.20 11.91 -5.63
CA CYS A 59 1.86 11.64 -4.35
C CYS A 59 1.77 12.81 -3.35
N GLU A 60 1.09 13.89 -3.71
CA GLU A 60 0.90 15.03 -2.83
C GLU A 60 0.00 14.65 -1.65
N ASN A 61 0.42 15.01 -0.43
CA ASN A 61 -0.29 14.70 0.82
C ASN A 61 -0.59 13.20 1.02
N VAL A 62 0.22 12.31 0.46
CA VAL A 62 0.13 10.87 0.68
C VAL A 62 1.04 10.46 1.83
N ASP A 63 0.45 9.84 2.84
CA ASP A 63 1.18 9.17 3.92
C ASP A 63 1.22 7.66 3.67
N CYS A 64 2.44 7.14 3.49
CA CYS A 64 2.69 5.71 3.26
C CYS A 64 3.07 4.95 4.53
N GLY A 65 3.23 5.63 5.67
CA GLY A 65 3.76 5.07 6.90
C GLY A 65 5.28 4.81 6.85
N PRO A 66 5.83 4.22 7.92
CA PRO A 66 7.27 4.05 8.08
C PRO A 66 7.87 3.10 7.03
N GLY A 67 9.10 3.40 6.59
CA GLY A 67 9.85 2.57 5.64
C GLY A 67 9.27 2.50 4.23
N LYS A 68 8.28 3.35 3.91
CA LYS A 68 7.66 3.44 2.58
C LYS A 68 7.70 4.87 2.07
N LYS A 69 7.75 5.03 0.75
CA LYS A 69 7.67 6.32 0.06
C LYS A 69 6.64 6.24 -1.06
N CYS A 70 5.97 7.36 -1.33
CA CYS A 70 5.08 7.43 -2.49
C CYS A 70 5.89 7.61 -3.77
N LYS A 71 5.52 6.87 -4.82
CA LYS A 71 6.05 7.02 -6.17
C LYS A 71 4.95 6.85 -7.21
N MET A 72 4.99 7.65 -8.27
CA MET A 72 4.10 7.49 -9.42
C MET A 72 4.51 6.26 -10.22
N ASN A 73 3.53 5.40 -10.54
CA ASN A 73 3.77 4.22 -11.39
C ASN A 73 3.66 4.57 -12.89
N LYS A 74 3.90 3.57 -13.75
CA LYS A 74 3.82 3.72 -15.23
C LYS A 74 2.44 4.13 -15.76
N LYS A 75 1.39 4.05 -14.94
CA LYS A 75 0.01 4.43 -15.29
C LYS A 75 -0.39 5.77 -14.66
N ASN A 76 0.58 6.59 -14.25
CA ASN A 76 0.38 7.86 -13.53
C ASN A 76 -0.53 7.73 -12.30
N LYS A 77 -0.42 6.61 -11.56
CA LYS A 77 -1.12 6.42 -10.29
C LYS A 77 -0.13 6.37 -9.12
N PRO A 78 -0.44 7.03 -7.99
CA PRO A 78 0.42 7.02 -6.82
C PRO A 78 0.46 5.63 -6.17
N ARG A 79 1.65 5.21 -5.73
CA ARG A 79 1.88 3.92 -5.07
C ARG A 79 2.87 4.09 -3.93
N CYS A 80 2.51 3.58 -2.76
CA CYS A 80 3.45 3.40 -1.67
C CYS A 80 4.37 2.21 -1.97
N VAL A 81 5.67 2.48 -2.07
CA VAL A 81 6.71 1.49 -2.32
C VAL A 81 7.65 1.40 -1.13
N CYS A 82 8.18 0.20 -0.87
CA CYS A 82 9.16 -0.02 0.19
C CYS A 82 10.46 0.72 -0.10
N ALA A 83 10.84 1.59 0.83
CA ALA A 83 12.04 2.39 0.81
C ALA A 83 12.63 2.43 2.23
N PRO A 84 13.12 1.28 2.75
CA PRO A 84 13.79 1.24 4.05
C PRO A 84 15.05 2.11 4.01
N ASP A 85 15.40 2.70 5.16
CA ASP A 85 16.69 3.36 5.31
C ASP A 85 17.81 2.31 5.33
N CYS A 86 18.78 2.49 4.44
CA CYS A 86 19.92 1.61 4.27
C CYS A 86 21.27 2.32 4.49
N SER A 87 21.23 3.56 5.00
CA SER A 87 22.41 4.43 5.14
C SER A 87 23.35 3.92 6.24
N ASN A 88 22.79 3.42 7.34
CA ASN A 88 23.54 2.95 8.52
C ASN A 88 23.95 1.48 8.47
N ILE A 89 23.76 0.80 7.34
CA ILE A 89 24.16 -0.61 7.18
C ILE A 89 25.67 -0.68 6.91
N THR A 90 26.43 -1.27 7.83
CA THR A 90 27.89 -1.41 7.71
C THR A 90 28.29 -2.59 6.83
N TRP A 91 27.62 -3.73 6.96
CA TRP A 91 27.89 -4.93 6.16
C TRP A 91 27.33 -4.81 4.73
N LYS A 92 28.20 -4.84 3.71
CA LYS A 92 27.81 -4.72 2.30
C LYS A 92 27.67 -6.05 1.56
N GLY A 93 28.09 -7.15 2.18
CA GLY A 93 28.01 -8.49 1.62
C GLY A 93 26.62 -9.11 1.70
N PRO A 94 26.47 -10.37 1.25
CA PRO A 94 25.22 -11.12 1.38
C PRO A 94 24.88 -11.42 2.84
N VAL A 95 23.61 -11.69 3.11
CA VAL A 95 23.10 -12.08 4.43
C VAL A 95 22.16 -13.28 4.30
N CYS A 96 22.12 -14.14 5.31
CA CYS A 96 21.13 -15.19 5.42
C CYS A 96 19.96 -14.69 6.27
N GLY A 97 18.74 -14.76 5.74
CA GLY A 97 17.53 -14.40 6.47
C GLY A 97 17.01 -15.53 7.36
N LEU A 98 16.16 -15.20 8.33
CA LEU A 98 15.45 -16.18 9.17
C LEU A 98 14.55 -17.14 8.35
N ASP A 99 14.19 -16.75 7.13
CA ASP A 99 13.46 -17.59 6.18
C ASP A 99 14.36 -18.60 5.44
N GLY A 100 15.64 -18.72 5.82
CA GLY A 100 16.62 -19.60 5.21
C GLY A 100 17.07 -19.15 3.81
N LYS A 101 16.71 -17.93 3.38
CA LYS A 101 17.09 -17.42 2.05
C LYS A 101 18.28 -16.50 2.13
N THR A 102 19.15 -16.59 1.12
CA THR A 102 20.26 -15.65 0.94
C THR A 102 19.77 -14.39 0.25
N TYR A 103 20.01 -13.24 0.87
CA TYR A 103 19.77 -11.92 0.30
C TYR A 103 21.09 -11.30 -0.15
N ARG A 104 21.06 -10.57 -1.28
CA ARG A 104 22.26 -9.92 -1.85
C ARG A 104 22.98 -9.00 -0.85
N ASN A 105 22.22 -8.36 0.02
CA ASN A 105 22.68 -7.60 1.17
C ASN A 105 21.51 -7.35 2.14
N GLU A 106 21.81 -6.77 3.30
CA GLU A 106 20.82 -6.45 4.33
C GLU A 106 19.73 -5.48 3.81
N CYS A 107 20.08 -4.50 2.97
CA CYS A 107 19.08 -3.60 2.37
C CYS A 107 18.06 -4.34 1.47
N ALA A 108 18.49 -5.39 0.78
CA ALA A 108 17.60 -6.25 0.00
C ALA A 108 16.67 -7.06 0.91
N LEU A 109 17.18 -7.56 2.04
CA LEU A 109 16.37 -8.22 3.07
C LEU A 109 15.33 -7.26 3.66
N LEU A 110 15.72 -6.05 4.07
CA LEU A 110 14.79 -5.04 4.59
C LEU A 110 13.69 -4.66 3.59
N LYS A 111 14.00 -4.64 2.30
CA LYS A 111 13.01 -4.43 1.24
C LYS A 111 12.04 -5.60 1.11
N ALA A 112 12.53 -6.84 1.23
CA ALA A 112 11.68 -8.03 1.25
C ALA A 112 10.79 -8.05 2.50
N ARG A 113 11.36 -7.72 3.66
CA ARG A 113 10.64 -7.56 4.93
C ARG A 113 9.45 -6.63 4.81
N CYS A 114 9.67 -5.43 4.27
CA CYS A 114 8.62 -4.44 4.08
C CYS A 114 7.52 -4.87 3.08
N LYS A 115 7.85 -5.71 2.09
CA LYS A 115 6.91 -6.11 1.04
C LYS A 115 6.01 -7.27 1.46
N GLU A 116 6.60 -8.31 2.06
CA GLU A 116 5.95 -9.63 2.13
C GLU A 116 6.09 -10.31 3.49
N GLN A 117 7.18 -10.05 4.24
CA GLN A 117 7.50 -10.81 5.45
C GLN A 117 7.88 -9.89 6.62
N PRO A 118 6.90 -9.39 7.40
CA PRO A 118 7.17 -8.43 8.49
C PRO A 118 8.22 -8.90 9.51
N GLU A 119 8.24 -10.20 9.81
CA GLU A 119 9.14 -10.85 10.78
C GLU A 119 10.51 -11.24 10.18
N LEU A 120 10.79 -10.92 8.92
CA LEU A 120 12.04 -11.30 8.27
C LEU A 120 13.21 -10.49 8.81
N GLU A 121 14.17 -11.16 9.44
CA GLU A 121 15.41 -10.56 9.93
C GLU A 121 16.64 -11.30 9.42
N VAL A 122 17.81 -10.69 9.59
CA VAL A 122 19.10 -11.34 9.33
C VAL A 122 19.35 -12.37 10.43
N GLN A 123 19.55 -13.63 10.05
CA GLN A 123 20.01 -14.67 10.97
C GLN A 123 21.53 -14.60 11.17
N TYR A 124 22.29 -14.47 10.07
CA TYR A 124 23.74 -14.29 10.08
C TYR A 124 24.27 -13.65 8.79
N GLN A 125 25.48 -13.09 8.87
CA GLN A 125 26.18 -12.51 7.72
C GLN A 125 26.76 -13.60 6.81
N GLY A 126 26.74 -13.36 5.50
CA GLY A 126 27.15 -14.34 4.48
C GLY A 126 25.98 -15.01 3.78
N LYS A 127 26.27 -15.99 2.93
CA LYS A 127 25.23 -16.82 2.30
C LYS A 127 24.73 -17.87 3.28
N CYS A 128 23.48 -18.30 3.11
CA CYS A 128 22.97 -19.46 3.83
C CYS A 128 23.78 -20.73 3.50
N LYS A 129 23.85 -21.65 4.45
CA LYS A 129 24.52 -22.95 4.32
C LYS A 129 23.52 -24.09 4.35
#